data_AF-A0A940TQM4-F1
#
_entry.id   AF-A0A940TQM4-F1
#
_cell.length_a   1.000
_cell.length_b   1.000
_cell.length_c   1.000
_cell.angle_alpha   90.00
_cell.angle_beta   90.00
_cell.angle_gamma   90.00
#
_symmetry.space_group_name_H-M   'P 1'
#
loop_
_entity.id
_entity.type
_entity.pdbx_description
1 polymer ?
#
loop_
_entity_poly.entity_id
_entity_poly.type
_entity_poly.pdbx_seq_one_letter_code
_entity_poly.pdbx_strand_id
1 'polypeptide(L)' 'EGCPVEAIKVESDKAVVDAETCIDCGTCIDECPEKAVTEGA' A
#
# COMPACT_ATOMS: atom_id res chain seq x y z
N GLU A 1 2.87 -6.52 -5.22
CA GLU A 1 4.33 -6.27 -5.10
C GLU A 1 4.70 -4.88 -5.63
N GLY A 2 3.73 -3.98 -5.83
CA GLY A 2 3.95 -2.65 -6.41
C GLY A 2 4.44 -1.53 -5.48
N CYS A 3 4.99 -1.78 -4.29
CA CYS A 3 5.55 -0.68 -3.49
C CYS A 3 7.05 -0.51 -3.75
N PRO A 4 7.50 0.59 -4.38
CA PRO A 4 8.91 0.78 -4.75
C PRO A 4 9.85 0.94 -3.55
N VAL A 5 9.29 1.25 -2.38
CA VAL A 5 9.99 1.44 -1.11
C VAL A 5 9.66 0.35 -0.09
N GLU A 6 8.98 -0.72 -0.52
CA GLU A 6 8.62 -1.85 0.33
C GLU A 6 7.85 -1.46 1.61
N ALA A 7 7.08 -0.36 1.56
CA ALA A 7 6.30 0.14 2.69
C ALA A 7 5.05 -0.70 3.01
N ILE A 8 4.71 -1.72 2.22
CA ILE A 8 3.51 -2.55 2.43
C ILE A 8 3.89 -3.81 3.20
N LYS A 9 3.28 -4.01 4.36
CA LYS A 9 3.44 -5.19 5.21
C LYS A 9 2.11 -5.96 5.24
N VAL A 10 2.16 -7.30 5.27
CA VAL A 10 0.95 -8.12 5.39
C VAL A 10 0.87 -8.66 6.82
N GLU A 11 -0.12 -8.21 7.58
CA GLU A 11 -0.37 -8.65 8.95
C GLU A 11 -1.79 -9.21 9.06
N SER A 12 -1.90 -10.47 9.50
CA SER A 12 -3.20 -11.12 9.74
C SER A 12 -4.18 -10.99 8.55
N ASP A 13 -3.70 -11.30 7.35
CA ASP A 13 -4.46 -11.23 6.10
C ASP A 13 -4.80 -9.81 5.62
N LYS A 14 -4.28 -8.77 6.28
CA LYS A 14 -4.44 -7.36 5.87
C LYS A 14 -3.12 -6.75 5.44
N ALA A 15 -3.14 -6.09 4.29
CA ALA A 15 -2.06 -5.21 3.88
C ALA A 15 -2.13 -3.90 4.68
N VAL A 16 -1.03 -3.56 5.34
CA VAL A 16 -0.82 -2.34 6.12
C VAL A 16 0.28 -1.54 5.45
N VAL A 17 0.04 -0.26 5.21
CA VAL A 17 1.04 0.66 4.67
C VAL A 17 1.76 1.35 5.83
N ASP A 18 3.09 1.25 5.84
CA ASP A 18 3.96 1.95 6.77
C ASP A 18 4.03 3.43 6.37
N ALA A 19 3.32 4.29 7.10
CA ALA A 19 3.22 5.72 6.78
C ALA A 19 4.56 6.47 6.91
N GLU A 20 5.53 5.94 7.68
CA GLU A 20 6.86 6.54 7.81
C GLU A 20 7.73 6.27 6.57
N THR A 21 7.54 5.10 5.95
CA THR A 21 8.28 4.69 4.75
C THR A 21 7.55 5.06 3.46
N CYS A 22 6.23 5.22 3.50
CA CYS A 22 5.41 5.57 2.35
C CYS A 22 5.83 6.92 1.74
N ILE A 23 5.94 6.95 0.42
CA ILE A 23 6.30 8.15 -0.37
C ILE A 23 5.14 8.63 -1.25
N ASP A 24 3.92 8.20 -0.96
CA ASP A 24 2.69 8.57 -1.69
C ASP A 24 2.78 8.36 -3.21
N CYS A 25 3.45 7.29 -3.65
CA CYS A 25 3.64 7.00 -5.08
C CYS A 25 2.37 6.55 -5.82
N GLY A 26 1.31 6.18 -5.10
CA GLY A 26 0.02 5.76 -5.68
C GLY A 26 -0.02 4.35 -6.27
N THR A 27 1.11 3.67 -6.46
CA THR A 27 1.16 2.38 -7.17
C THR A 27 0.30 1.29 -6.53
N CYS A 28 0.18 1.26 -5.21
CA CYS A 28 -0.66 0.28 -4.51
C CYS A 28 -2.16 0.47 -4.77
N ILE A 29 -2.59 1.69 -5.10
CA ILE A 29 -3.97 2.02 -5.45
C ILE A 29 -4.26 1.55 -6.88
N ASP A 30 -3.36 1.83 -7.81
CA ASP A 30 -3.47 1.42 -9.22
C ASP A 30 -3.40 -0.11 -9.40
N GLU A 31 -2.50 -0.77 -8.67
CA GLU A 31 -2.28 -2.22 -8.79
C GLU A 31 -3.37 -3.03 -8.09
N CYS A 32 -4.10 -2.47 -7.11
CA CYS A 32 -5.09 -3.22 -6.35
C CYS A 32 -6.35 -3.49 -7.19
N PRO A 33 -6.60 -4.74 -7.63
CA PRO A 33 -7.76 -5.06 -8.49
C PRO A 33 -9.08 -4.85 -7.75
N GLU A 34 -9.06 -5.01 -6.43
CA GLU A 34 -10.23 -4.85 -5.56
C GLU A 34 -10.45 -3.40 -5.13
N LYS A 35 -9.53 -2.48 -5.48
CA LYS A 35 -9.54 -1.07 -5.04
C LYS A 35 -9.72 -0.94 -3.52
N ALA A 36 -9.09 -1.86 -2.78
CA ALA A 36 -9.17 -1.93 -1.33
C ALA A 36 -8.40 -0.80 -0.62
N VAL A 37 -7.50 -0.12 -1.35
CA VAL A 37 -6.69 0.99 -0.85
C VAL A 37 -7.29 2.31 -1.35
N THR A 38 -7.49 3.26 -0.44
CA THR A 38 -7.94 4.63 -0.74
C THR A 38 -6.88 5.63 -0.33
N GLU A 39 -6.73 6.74 -1.08
CA GLU A 39 -5.80 7.83 -0.76
C GLU A 39 -6.12 8.43 0.62
N GLY A 40 -5.16 8.39 1.55
CA GLY A 40 -5.24 9.05 2.86
C GLY A 40 -5.44 8.14 4.09
N ALA A 41 -5.01 6.88 4.06
CA ALA A 41 -4.92 6.01 5.24
C ALA A 41 -3.72 6.35 6.14
#